data_AF-A0A142XND6-F1
#
_entry.id   AF-A0A142XND6-F1
#
_cell.length_a   1.000
_cell.length_b   1.000
_cell.length_c   1.000
_cell.angle_alpha   90.00
_cell.angle_beta   90.00
_cell.angle_gamma   90.00
#
_symmetry.space_group_name_H-M   'P 1'
#
loop_
_entity.id
_entity.type
_entity.pdbx_description
1 polymer ?
#
loop_
_entity_poly.entity_id
_entity_poly.type
_entity_poly.pdbx_seq_one_letter_code
_entity_poly.pdbx_strand_id
1 'polypeptide(L)'
;MRHHWRNPRWFTHRVAAGGVVCITFAFLTGCKTNNRYDLLEAEIRTREKELADTRAALDQSRNLLRAYEASQRPAPASGPQPGAVTGGSAYFPVKELAIARGTGGVDDDGVPGDEGLLVVIVPRDEDGSAVKVPARALVAAWEITPAGLKNPIGSWNISADKLRPTWKSGLISTGYFVAVPWQTLPSSDRVRVAVRLVTTDGRTFEADRDITVKPPAPPRAGAGNVLPYPHPSGSEGPRVPTIPIPPGSGGNGRQPVFPEMPPPGVPPAIPPGAEELPTPAPSSGERGARLLPPVKP
;
A
#
# COMPACT_ATOMS: atom_id res chain seq x y z
N MET A 1 6.45 -35.22 40.10
CA MET A 1 7.51 -35.80 40.95
C MET A 1 8.47 -34.69 41.32
N ARG A 2 8.51 -34.32 42.60
CA ARG A 2 9.36 -33.28 43.21
C ARG A 2 10.42 -34.01 44.03
N HIS A 3 11.70 -33.65 43.90
CA HIS A 3 12.75 -33.97 44.87
C HIS A 3 13.64 -32.73 44.99
N HIS A 4 13.48 -31.90 46.02
CA HIS A 4 14.05 -31.97 47.38
C HIS A 4 15.59 -31.90 47.44
N TRP A 5 16.05 -30.70 47.81
CA TRP A 5 17.19 -30.33 48.66
C TRP A 5 17.95 -31.44 49.40
N ARG A 6 19.30 -31.36 49.40
CA ARG A 6 20.16 -31.25 50.61
C ARG A 6 21.69 -31.28 50.30
N ASN A 7 22.41 -30.24 50.75
CA ASN A 7 23.79 -30.34 51.30
C ASN A 7 23.81 -31.32 52.51
N PRO A 8 24.93 -31.83 53.11
CA PRO A 8 26.20 -31.12 53.40
C PRO A 8 27.49 -31.99 53.63
N ARG A 9 28.54 -31.33 54.14
CA ARG A 9 29.60 -31.77 55.09
C ARG A 9 30.99 -32.17 54.53
N TRP A 10 32.01 -31.34 54.78
CA TRP A 10 33.02 -31.38 55.87
C TRP A 10 34.27 -32.19 55.46
N PHE A 11 35.45 -31.56 55.46
CA PHE A 11 36.65 -32.09 56.15
C PHE A 11 37.79 -31.05 56.16
N THR A 12 38.14 -30.65 57.36
CA THR A 12 39.36 -29.95 57.78
C THR A 12 40.60 -30.84 57.65
N HIS A 13 41.80 -30.29 57.41
CA HIS A 13 43.03 -30.67 58.17
C HIS A 13 44.28 -29.81 57.84
N ARG A 14 44.86 -29.26 58.94
CA ARG A 14 46.29 -29.24 59.35
C ARG A 14 47.30 -28.39 58.55
N VAL A 15 47.80 -27.28 59.09
CA VAL A 15 48.84 -27.10 60.15
C VAL A 15 50.20 -27.70 59.78
N ALA A 16 51.16 -26.82 59.47
CA ALA A 16 52.56 -26.91 59.90
C ALA A 16 53.20 -25.52 59.85
N ALA A 17 53.58 -25.03 61.02
CA ALA A 17 54.36 -23.81 61.24
C ALA A 17 55.79 -24.19 61.64
N GLY A 18 56.77 -23.35 61.32
CA GLY A 18 58.04 -23.30 62.03
C GLY A 18 59.26 -23.18 61.12
N GLY A 19 59.85 -21.99 61.04
CA GLY A 19 61.13 -21.80 60.36
C GLY A 19 61.58 -20.37 60.11
N VAL A 20 61.89 -19.66 61.20
CA VAL A 20 62.97 -18.64 61.29
C VAL A 20 62.84 -17.35 60.46
N VAL A 21 62.52 -16.31 61.20
CA VAL A 21 62.73 -14.88 60.96
C VAL A 21 64.21 -14.61 60.59
N CYS A 22 64.43 -14.06 59.40
CA CYS A 22 65.57 -13.17 59.15
C CYS A 22 65.05 -11.88 58.49
N ILE A 23 65.18 -10.85 59.30
CA ILE A 23 64.89 -9.43 59.10
C ILE A 23 65.45 -8.88 57.78
N THR A 24 64.76 -7.87 57.24
CA THR A 24 65.17 -6.93 56.18
C THR A 24 65.19 -7.41 54.74
N PHE A 25 64.04 -7.37 54.05
CA PHE A 25 63.98 -6.79 52.71
C PHE A 25 62.58 -6.17 52.47
N ALA A 26 62.44 -4.92 52.88
CA ALA A 26 61.31 -4.06 52.55
C ALA A 26 61.37 -3.64 51.06
N PHE A 27 61.17 -4.59 50.16
CA PHE A 27 61.00 -4.38 48.70
C PHE A 27 59.90 -5.30 48.13
N LEU A 28 58.75 -5.42 48.79
CA LEU A 28 57.58 -6.12 48.24
C LEU A 28 56.29 -5.29 48.28
N THR A 29 56.41 -3.96 48.34
CA THR A 29 55.31 -3.04 48.10
C THR A 29 55.61 -2.23 46.86
N GLY A 30 55.07 -2.65 45.71
CA GLY A 30 55.23 -1.85 44.50
C GLY A 30 54.74 -2.41 43.17
N CYS A 31 54.37 -3.68 43.02
CA CYS A 31 53.66 -4.14 41.82
C CYS A 31 52.15 -3.90 41.97
N LYS A 32 51.73 -2.64 42.12
CA LYS A 32 50.37 -2.25 41.70
C LYS A 32 50.47 -2.10 40.18
N THR A 33 50.37 -3.22 39.47
CA THR A 33 50.08 -3.21 38.04
C THR A 33 48.90 -2.28 37.83
N ASN A 34 49.11 -1.30 36.97
CA ASN A 34 48.21 -0.18 36.79
C ASN A 34 47.00 -0.69 36.00
N ASN A 35 46.12 -1.46 36.64
CA ASN A 35 44.99 -2.18 36.04
C ASN A 35 44.12 -1.25 35.17
N ARG A 36 44.05 0.04 35.54
CA ARG A 36 43.37 1.07 34.76
C ARG A 36 44.03 1.35 33.40
N TYR A 37 45.35 1.29 33.33
CA TYR A 37 46.11 1.42 32.08
C TYR A 37 45.92 0.19 31.18
N ASP A 38 46.01 -1.02 31.76
CA ASP A 38 45.81 -2.27 31.00
C ASP A 38 44.38 -2.37 30.42
N LEU A 39 43.36 -1.95 31.18
CA LEU A 39 41.98 -1.86 30.71
C LEU A 39 41.82 -0.82 29.59
N LEU A 40 42.46 0.34 29.72
CA LEU A 40 42.38 1.41 28.73
C LEU A 40 43.11 1.02 27.43
N GLU A 41 44.23 0.33 27.53
CA GLU A 41 44.95 -0.20 26.37
C GLU A 41 44.14 -1.32 25.68
N ALA A 42 43.48 -2.19 26.44
CA ALA A 42 42.58 -3.20 25.88
C ALA A 42 41.37 -2.57 25.17
N GLU A 43 40.81 -1.49 25.74
CA GLU A 43 39.72 -0.74 25.10
C GLU A 43 40.18 -0.06 23.81
N ILE A 44 41.36 0.58 23.80
CA ILE A 44 41.94 1.19 22.60
C ILE A 44 42.11 0.14 21.50
N ARG A 45 42.71 -1.02 21.81
CA ARG A 45 42.88 -2.10 20.81
C ARG A 45 41.55 -2.61 20.27
N THR A 46 40.54 -2.69 21.14
CA THR A 46 39.18 -3.10 20.72
C THR A 46 38.58 -2.07 19.77
N ARG A 47 38.67 -0.78 20.10
CA ARG A 47 38.18 0.32 19.26
C ARG A 47 38.92 0.43 17.93
N GLU A 48 40.24 0.25 17.93
CA GLU A 48 41.04 0.25 16.71
C GLU A 48 40.63 -0.90 15.78
N LYS A 49 40.36 -2.09 16.35
CA LYS A 49 39.85 -3.24 15.58
C LYS A 49 38.47 -2.96 15.01
N GLU A 50 37.54 -2.42 15.81
CA GLU A 50 36.21 -2.02 15.33
C GLU A 50 36.28 -0.98 14.21
N LEU A 51 37.19 0.01 14.32
CA LEU A 51 37.41 1.01 13.28
C LEU A 51 38.02 0.40 12.01
N ALA A 52 38.93 -0.56 12.13
CA ALA A 52 39.48 -1.26 10.99
C ALA A 52 38.41 -2.10 10.27
N ASP A 53 37.60 -2.85 11.02
CA ASP A 53 36.55 -3.71 10.48
C ASP A 53 35.45 -2.90 9.78
N THR A 54 35.01 -1.78 10.39
CA THR A 54 34.01 -0.89 9.79
C THR A 54 34.51 -0.21 8.51
N ARG A 55 35.78 0.20 8.47
CA ARG A 55 36.40 0.76 7.25
C ARG A 55 36.51 -0.29 6.15
N ALA A 56 36.93 -1.50 6.48
CA ALA A 56 37.00 -2.61 5.52
C ALA A 56 35.61 -2.94 4.92
N ALA A 57 34.55 -2.94 5.74
CA ALA A 57 33.19 -3.14 5.27
C ALA A 57 32.70 -2.02 4.32
N LEU A 58 33.05 -0.75 4.62
CA LEU A 58 32.73 0.37 3.73
C LEU A 58 33.47 0.27 2.40
N ASP A 59 34.74 -0.10 2.40
CA ASP A 59 35.52 -0.25 1.18
C ASP A 59 35.03 -1.44 0.35
N GLN A 60 34.62 -2.54 0.99
CA GLN A 60 33.97 -3.65 0.30
C GLN A 60 32.67 -3.21 -0.38
N SER A 61 31.82 -2.47 0.33
CA SER A 61 30.56 -1.95 -0.22
C SER A 61 30.79 -0.99 -1.41
N ARG A 62 31.75 -0.07 -1.28
CA ARG A 62 32.15 0.85 -2.37
C ARG A 62 32.67 0.12 -3.60
N ASN A 63 33.48 -0.91 -3.40
CA ASN A 63 34.02 -1.71 -4.50
C ASN A 63 32.91 -2.48 -5.23
N LEU A 64 31.93 -3.02 -4.50
CA LEU A 64 30.76 -3.64 -5.10
C LEU A 64 29.94 -2.62 -5.90
N LEU A 65 29.66 -1.44 -5.34
CA LEU A 65 28.95 -0.38 -6.08
C LEU A 65 29.69 0.00 -7.36
N ARG A 66 31.01 0.19 -7.30
CA ARG A 66 31.84 0.52 -8.47
C ARG A 66 31.76 -0.57 -9.55
N ALA A 67 31.75 -1.85 -9.16
CA ALA A 67 31.59 -2.95 -10.11
C ALA A 67 30.20 -2.96 -10.77
N TYR A 68 29.14 -2.69 -9.98
CA TYR A 68 27.79 -2.53 -10.52
C TYR A 68 27.68 -1.33 -11.46
N GLU A 69 28.27 -0.19 -11.11
CA GLU A 69 28.29 1.00 -11.97
C GLU A 69 29.07 0.74 -13.28
N ALA A 70 30.21 0.05 -13.21
CA ALA A 70 30.99 -0.30 -14.39
C ALA A 70 30.24 -1.23 -15.36
N SER A 71 29.44 -2.16 -14.82
CA SER A 71 28.59 -3.05 -15.64
C SER A 71 27.35 -2.37 -16.21
N GLN A 72 26.84 -1.33 -15.55
CA GLN A 72 25.70 -0.54 -16.04
C GLN A 72 26.10 0.60 -16.97
N ARG A 73 27.37 1.00 -17.01
CA ARG A 73 27.84 2.07 -17.89
C ARG A 73 27.93 1.53 -19.33
N PRO A 74 27.12 2.01 -20.27
CA PRO A 74 27.28 1.66 -21.67
C PRO A 74 28.67 2.11 -22.13
N ALA A 75 29.34 1.25 -22.91
CA ALA A 75 30.65 1.55 -23.47
C ALA A 75 30.60 2.90 -24.22
N PRO A 76 31.62 3.78 -24.07
CA PRO A 76 31.67 4.99 -24.87
C PRO A 76 31.75 4.60 -26.34
N ALA A 77 30.72 4.93 -27.10
CA ALA A 77 30.71 4.80 -28.54
C ALA A 77 31.85 5.66 -29.11
N SER A 78 32.87 5.01 -29.65
CA SER A 78 33.93 5.63 -30.41
C SER A 78 33.33 6.17 -31.71
N GLY A 79 33.12 7.48 -31.79
CA GLY A 79 32.78 8.14 -33.05
C GLY A 79 32.18 9.55 -32.86
N PRO A 80 32.76 10.60 -33.48
CA PRO A 80 32.16 11.93 -33.46
C PRO A 80 30.98 11.99 -34.44
N GLN A 81 29.76 12.12 -33.93
CA GLN A 81 28.62 12.56 -34.74
C GLN A 81 28.20 13.99 -34.33
N PRO A 82 28.22 14.95 -35.27
CA PRO A 82 27.66 16.27 -35.05
C PRO A 82 26.14 16.19 -35.20
N GLY A 83 25.43 16.22 -34.07
CA GLY A 83 23.98 16.14 -34.05
C GLY A 83 23.45 16.01 -32.63
N ALA A 84 23.71 17.01 -31.79
CA ALA A 84 23.11 17.11 -30.47
C ALA A 84 21.58 17.28 -30.62
N VAL A 85 20.86 16.17 -30.59
CA VAL A 85 19.42 16.16 -30.32
C VAL A 85 19.23 16.29 -28.81
N THR A 86 18.76 17.47 -28.45
CA THR A 86 18.10 17.85 -27.21
C THR A 86 17.32 16.71 -26.59
N GLY A 87 17.68 16.36 -25.34
CA GLY A 87 16.82 15.65 -24.39
C GLY A 87 16.29 14.29 -24.86
N GLY A 88 17.14 13.27 -24.90
CA GLY A 88 16.72 11.89 -25.06
C GLY A 88 15.81 11.46 -23.91
N SER A 89 14.50 11.65 -24.06
CA SER A 89 13.50 10.96 -23.25
C SER A 89 13.75 9.47 -23.43
N ALA A 90 14.00 8.76 -22.33
CA ALA A 90 14.17 7.31 -22.38
C ALA A 90 12.90 6.69 -22.98
N TYR A 91 13.01 6.16 -24.20
CA TYR A 91 11.90 5.47 -24.85
C TYR A 91 11.66 4.14 -24.13
N PHE A 92 10.45 3.95 -23.61
CA PHE A 92 10.05 2.68 -23.02
C PHE A 92 9.27 1.85 -24.04
N PRO A 93 9.57 0.56 -24.24
CA PRO A 93 8.85 -0.25 -25.22
C PRO A 93 7.51 -0.72 -24.63
N VAL A 94 6.58 0.20 -24.34
CA VAL A 94 5.21 -0.12 -23.93
C VAL A 94 4.28 0.13 -25.10
N LYS A 95 3.54 -0.90 -25.49
CA LYS A 95 2.49 -0.87 -26.51
C LYS A 95 1.10 -0.90 -25.90
N GLU A 96 0.90 -1.77 -24.90
CA GLU A 96 -0.39 -1.93 -24.24
C GLU A 96 -0.26 -2.09 -22.72
N LEU A 97 -1.38 -1.89 -22.02
CA LEU A 97 -1.54 -2.18 -20.61
C LEU A 97 -2.56 -3.30 -20.45
N ALA A 98 -2.28 -4.28 -19.59
CA ALA A 98 -3.21 -5.34 -19.25
C ALA A 98 -3.36 -5.48 -17.74
N ILE A 99 -4.54 -5.91 -17.30
CA ILE A 99 -4.81 -6.33 -15.91
C ILE A 99 -4.76 -7.87 -15.88
N ALA A 100 -3.72 -8.42 -15.27
CA ALA A 100 -3.46 -9.85 -15.27
C ALA A 100 -4.37 -10.63 -14.30
N ARG A 101 -4.31 -11.97 -14.46
CA ARG A 101 -4.91 -12.91 -13.50
C ARG A 101 -4.24 -12.74 -12.13
N GLY A 102 -5.02 -12.97 -11.07
CA GLY A 102 -4.59 -12.65 -9.70
C GLY A 102 -4.99 -11.26 -9.23
N THR A 103 -5.61 -10.44 -10.10
CA THR A 103 -6.35 -9.26 -9.67
C THR A 103 -7.65 -9.71 -9.02
N GLY A 104 -7.91 -9.27 -7.80
CA GLY A 104 -9.05 -9.71 -6.99
C GLY A 104 -9.00 -9.11 -5.59
N GLY A 105 -9.97 -9.48 -4.75
CA GLY A 105 -9.93 -9.07 -3.36
C GLY A 105 -8.85 -9.81 -2.56
N VAL A 106 -8.45 -9.19 -1.45
CA VAL A 106 -7.45 -9.71 -0.51
C VAL A 106 -8.11 -9.86 0.84
N ASP A 107 -8.02 -11.07 1.38
CA ASP A 107 -8.35 -11.45 2.76
C ASP A 107 -7.03 -11.56 3.55
N ASP A 108 -6.77 -10.62 4.46
CA ASP A 108 -5.53 -10.57 5.26
C ASP A 108 -5.73 -11.02 6.71
N ASP A 109 -6.96 -10.97 7.22
CA ASP A 109 -7.29 -11.30 8.62
C ASP A 109 -7.94 -12.68 8.80
N GLY A 110 -8.26 -13.37 7.70
CA GLY A 110 -8.91 -14.67 7.68
C GLY A 110 -10.39 -14.62 8.05
N VAL A 111 -10.98 -13.42 8.15
CA VAL A 111 -12.40 -13.21 8.42
C VAL A 111 -13.15 -13.21 7.09
N PRO A 112 -14.39 -13.74 7.04
CA PRO A 112 -15.18 -13.70 5.81
C PRO A 112 -15.42 -12.28 5.28
N GLY A 113 -14.71 -11.95 4.20
CA GLY A 113 -14.75 -10.67 3.50
C GLY A 113 -13.40 -10.48 2.81
N ASP A 114 -13.33 -9.59 1.83
CA ASP A 114 -12.05 -9.10 1.34
C ASP A 114 -11.84 -7.68 1.92
N GLU A 115 -10.74 -7.42 2.62
CA GLU A 115 -10.42 -6.11 3.23
C GLU A 115 -9.74 -5.15 2.26
N GLY A 116 -9.20 -5.69 1.16
CA GLY A 116 -8.53 -4.91 0.14
C GLY A 116 -8.67 -5.46 -1.27
N LEU A 117 -8.01 -4.74 -2.18
CA LEU A 117 -7.91 -5.05 -3.59
C LEU A 117 -6.44 -5.27 -3.96
N LEU A 118 -6.13 -6.42 -4.56
CA LEU A 118 -4.88 -6.66 -5.25
C LEU A 118 -5.08 -6.42 -6.75
N VAL A 119 -4.27 -5.54 -7.33
CA VAL A 119 -4.25 -5.28 -8.77
C VAL A 119 -2.90 -5.70 -9.36
N VAL A 120 -2.95 -6.57 -10.38
CA VAL A 120 -1.76 -7.00 -11.12
C VAL A 120 -1.69 -6.24 -12.45
N ILE A 121 -0.86 -5.20 -12.48
CA ILE A 121 -0.70 -4.31 -13.63
C ILE A 121 0.43 -4.83 -14.51
N VAL A 122 0.15 -5.07 -15.79
CA VAL A 122 1.13 -5.65 -16.74
C VAL A 122 1.26 -4.73 -17.96
N PRO A 123 2.26 -3.83 -17.98
CA PRO A 123 2.67 -3.16 -19.21
C PRO A 123 3.30 -4.18 -20.15
N ARG A 124 2.94 -4.15 -21.43
CA ARG A 124 3.45 -5.07 -22.44
C ARG A 124 4.10 -4.34 -23.60
N ASP A 125 5.15 -4.94 -24.15
CA ASP A 125 5.84 -4.47 -25.33
C ASP A 125 5.16 -4.91 -26.64
N GLU A 126 5.83 -4.68 -27.76
CA GLU A 126 5.30 -5.02 -29.08
C GLU A 126 5.08 -6.51 -29.31
N ASP A 127 5.87 -7.34 -28.62
CA ASP A 127 5.81 -8.81 -28.65
C ASP A 127 4.82 -9.37 -27.61
N GLY A 128 4.16 -8.49 -26.83
CA GLY A 128 3.24 -8.87 -25.76
C GLY A 128 3.93 -9.31 -24.48
N SER A 129 5.25 -9.13 -24.37
CA SER A 129 6.04 -9.49 -23.20
C SER A 129 5.91 -8.43 -22.11
N ALA A 130 5.84 -8.89 -20.85
CA ALA A 130 5.71 -7.98 -19.70
C ALA A 130 7.00 -7.17 -19.51
N VAL A 131 6.90 -5.83 -19.55
CA VAL A 131 8.04 -4.93 -19.44
C VAL A 131 7.97 -4.07 -18.18
N LYS A 132 9.09 -3.99 -17.47
CA LYS A 132 9.23 -3.13 -16.29
C LYS A 132 9.58 -1.71 -16.73
N VAL A 133 8.70 -0.76 -16.45
CA VAL A 133 8.87 0.65 -16.84
C VAL A 133 8.62 1.61 -15.68
N PRO A 134 9.42 2.68 -15.54
CA PRO A 134 9.14 3.72 -14.56
C PRO A 134 7.86 4.46 -14.96
N ALA A 135 6.86 4.38 -14.09
CA ALA A 135 5.54 4.94 -14.34
C ALA A 135 4.82 5.21 -13.04
N ARG A 136 3.88 6.17 -13.06
CA ARG A 136 2.84 6.30 -12.02
C ARG A 136 1.60 5.53 -12.45
N ALA A 137 0.85 4.99 -11.49
CA ALA A 137 -0.39 4.28 -11.75
C ALA A 137 -1.55 4.93 -11.00
N LEU A 138 -2.68 5.08 -11.67
CA LEU A 138 -3.96 5.47 -11.10
C LEU A 138 -4.87 4.26 -11.19
N VAL A 139 -5.28 3.74 -10.04
CA VAL A 139 -6.21 2.62 -9.93
C VAL A 139 -7.54 3.18 -9.46
N ALA A 140 -8.62 2.83 -10.13
CA ALA A 140 -9.96 3.19 -9.73
C ALA A 140 -10.86 1.95 -9.76
N ALA A 141 -11.71 1.82 -8.75
CA ALA A 141 -12.66 0.72 -8.61
C ALA A 141 -14.09 1.25 -8.51
N TRP A 142 -15.01 0.56 -9.18
CA TRP A 142 -16.44 0.83 -9.11
C TRP A 142 -17.22 -0.46 -8.90
N GLU A 143 -18.25 -0.39 -8.08
CA GLU A 143 -19.28 -1.43 -8.02
C GLU A 143 -20.24 -1.26 -9.19
N ILE A 144 -20.49 -2.34 -9.93
CA ILE A 144 -21.50 -2.35 -11.00
C ILE A 144 -22.77 -2.95 -10.44
N THR A 145 -23.76 -2.08 -10.19
CA THR A 145 -25.08 -2.55 -9.78
C THR A 145 -25.78 -3.33 -10.91
N PRO A 146 -26.77 -4.18 -10.60
CA PRO A 146 -27.58 -4.86 -11.62
C PRO A 146 -28.26 -3.90 -12.60
N ALA A 147 -28.50 -2.64 -12.20
CA ALA A 147 -29.03 -1.58 -13.04
C ALA A 147 -27.99 -0.93 -13.96
N GLY A 148 -26.73 -1.36 -13.91
CA GLY A 148 -25.62 -0.80 -14.69
C GLY A 148 -25.03 0.50 -14.14
N LEU A 149 -25.49 0.97 -12.98
CA LEU A 149 -24.93 2.15 -12.32
C LEU A 149 -23.56 1.82 -11.71
N LYS A 150 -22.59 2.71 -11.93
CA LYS A 150 -21.22 2.62 -11.40
C LYS A 150 -21.12 3.40 -10.10
N ASN A 151 -21.09 2.70 -8.97
CA ASN A 151 -20.88 3.32 -7.67
C ASN A 151 -19.37 3.34 -7.37
N PRO A 152 -18.75 4.50 -7.11
CA PRO A 152 -17.31 4.56 -6.85
C PRO A 152 -16.98 3.86 -5.52
N ILE A 153 -16.04 2.91 -5.58
CA ILE A 153 -15.50 2.22 -4.39
C ILE A 153 -14.28 2.98 -3.85
N GLY A 154 -13.39 3.38 -4.76
CA GLY A 154 -12.18 4.09 -4.39
C GLY A 154 -11.28 4.43 -5.57
N SER A 155 -10.34 5.33 -5.32
CA SER A 155 -9.30 5.73 -6.28
C SER A 155 -7.96 5.90 -5.57
N TRP A 156 -6.92 5.29 -6.12
CA TRP A 156 -5.58 5.27 -5.55
C TRP A 156 -4.57 5.78 -6.58
N ASN A 157 -3.71 6.71 -6.16
CA ASN A 157 -2.62 7.24 -6.95
C ASN A 157 -1.29 6.70 -6.41
N ILE A 158 -0.61 5.91 -7.23
CA ILE A 158 0.65 5.25 -6.88
C ILE A 158 1.77 5.94 -7.67
N SER A 159 2.69 6.59 -6.94
CA SER A 159 3.87 7.20 -7.55
C SER A 159 4.85 6.15 -8.08
N ALA A 160 5.75 6.55 -8.97
CA ALA A 160 6.74 5.65 -9.56
C ALA A 160 7.64 4.98 -8.52
N ASP A 161 8.01 5.71 -7.46
CA ASP A 161 8.86 5.18 -6.38
C ASP A 161 8.15 4.09 -5.56
N LYS A 162 6.82 4.16 -5.44
CA LYS A 162 5.99 3.16 -4.77
C LYS A 162 5.62 2.00 -5.70
N LEU A 163 5.44 2.26 -7.00
CA LEU A 163 5.08 1.23 -7.98
C LEU A 163 6.28 0.31 -8.29
N ARG A 164 7.46 0.87 -8.53
CA ARG A 164 8.68 0.12 -8.92
C ARG A 164 9.03 -1.08 -8.02
N PRO A 165 8.96 -1.00 -6.67
CA PRO A 165 9.26 -2.14 -5.79
C PRO A 165 8.19 -3.23 -5.82
N THR A 166 6.98 -2.96 -6.31
CA THR A 166 5.91 -3.96 -6.41
C THR A 166 6.05 -4.90 -7.61
N TRP A 167 7.03 -4.65 -8.50
CA TRP A 167 7.28 -5.53 -9.65
C TRP A 167 7.76 -6.89 -9.19
N LYS A 168 7.04 -7.93 -9.61
CA LYS A 168 7.45 -9.32 -9.41
C LYS A 168 7.44 -10.04 -10.76
N SER A 169 8.45 -10.87 -10.97
CA SER A 169 8.53 -11.80 -12.09
C SER A 169 8.46 -13.21 -11.52
N GLY A 170 7.42 -13.96 -11.87
CA GLY A 170 7.18 -15.30 -11.31
C GLY A 170 6.59 -16.25 -12.33
N LEU A 171 6.48 -17.53 -11.96
CA LEU A 171 5.94 -18.58 -12.84
C LEU A 171 4.46 -18.35 -13.21
N ILE A 172 3.68 -17.70 -12.34
CA ILE A 172 2.23 -17.55 -12.51
C ILE A 172 1.88 -16.24 -13.25
N SER A 173 2.57 -15.15 -12.92
CA SER A 173 2.37 -13.84 -13.55
C SER A 173 3.59 -12.95 -13.35
N THR A 174 3.81 -12.04 -14.30
CA THR A 174 4.83 -11.00 -14.25
C THR A 174 4.16 -9.64 -14.37
N GLY A 175 4.44 -8.73 -13.44
CA GLY A 175 3.82 -7.40 -13.40
C GLY A 175 4.02 -6.68 -12.07
N TYR A 176 3.36 -5.53 -11.92
CA TYR A 176 3.28 -4.77 -10.66
C TYR A 176 2.12 -5.27 -9.80
N PHE A 177 2.41 -5.71 -8.58
CA PHE A 177 1.43 -6.23 -7.63
C PHE A 177 1.06 -5.16 -6.60
N VAL A 178 -0.02 -4.44 -6.87
CA VAL A 178 -0.44 -3.29 -6.06
C VAL A 178 -1.59 -3.72 -5.16
N ALA A 179 -1.32 -3.88 -3.87
CA ALA A 179 -2.35 -4.10 -2.85
C ALA A 179 -2.79 -2.75 -2.28
N VAL A 180 -4.09 -2.49 -2.27
CA VAL A 180 -4.69 -1.27 -1.71
C VAL A 180 -5.88 -1.63 -0.82
N PRO A 181 -6.05 -0.96 0.34
CA PRO A 181 -7.23 -1.16 1.18
C PRO A 181 -8.46 -0.53 0.54
N TRP A 182 -9.64 -1.13 0.78
CA TRP A 182 -10.90 -0.53 0.34
C TRP A 182 -11.14 0.83 1.01
N GLN A 183 -11.52 1.85 0.22
CA GLN A 183 -11.98 3.14 0.75
C GLN A 183 -13.46 3.07 1.15
N THR A 184 -14.25 2.39 0.33
CA THR A 184 -15.65 2.01 0.59
C THR A 184 -15.76 0.51 0.39
N LEU A 185 -16.40 -0.21 1.32
CA LEU A 185 -16.57 -1.65 1.18
C LEU A 185 -17.57 -1.95 0.04
N PRO A 186 -17.25 -2.88 -0.87
CA PRO A 186 -18.17 -3.28 -1.93
C PRO A 186 -19.40 -3.97 -1.32
N SER A 187 -20.60 -3.67 -1.83
CA SER A 187 -21.84 -4.36 -1.41
C SER A 187 -22.16 -5.58 -2.29
N SER A 188 -21.61 -5.62 -3.50
CA SER A 188 -21.71 -6.69 -4.49
C SER A 188 -20.37 -7.39 -4.68
N ASP A 189 -20.43 -8.62 -5.15
CA ASP A 189 -19.28 -9.40 -5.59
C ASP A 189 -18.69 -8.92 -6.93
N ARG A 190 -19.38 -8.05 -7.70
CA ARG A 190 -18.90 -7.58 -9.01
C ARG A 190 -18.32 -6.17 -8.94
N VAL A 191 -17.01 -6.09 -9.18
CA VAL A 191 -16.27 -4.82 -9.19
C VAL A 191 -15.58 -4.63 -10.53
N ARG A 192 -15.72 -3.44 -11.11
CA ARG A 192 -14.93 -2.97 -12.26
C ARG A 192 -13.69 -2.26 -11.74
N VAL A 193 -12.53 -2.72 -12.16
CA VAL A 193 -11.25 -2.03 -11.89
C VAL A 193 -10.77 -1.43 -13.20
N ALA A 194 -10.39 -0.15 -13.18
CA ALA A 194 -9.64 0.48 -14.25
C ALA A 194 -8.29 0.96 -13.74
N VAL A 195 -7.28 0.84 -14.59
CA VAL A 195 -5.92 1.26 -14.31
C VAL A 195 -5.48 2.19 -15.44
N ARG A 196 -4.99 3.37 -15.07
CA ARG A 196 -4.27 4.28 -15.96
C ARG A 196 -2.80 4.30 -15.55
N LEU A 197 -1.93 3.89 -16.45
CA LEU A 197 -0.48 3.95 -16.29
C LEU A 197 0.06 5.16 -17.05
N VAL A 198 0.86 6.00 -16.41
CA VAL A 198 1.54 7.12 -17.07
C VAL A 198 3.05 6.96 -16.91
N THR A 199 3.74 6.70 -18.02
CA THR A 199 5.20 6.52 -18.07
C THR A 199 5.94 7.85 -17.93
N THR A 200 7.22 7.83 -17.56
CA THR A 200 8.00 9.06 -17.36
C THR A 200 8.25 9.86 -18.65
N ASP A 201 8.06 9.24 -19.81
CA ASP A 201 8.05 9.90 -21.13
C ASP A 201 6.71 10.62 -21.43
N GLY A 202 5.73 10.55 -20.51
CA GLY A 202 4.43 11.20 -20.61
C GLY A 202 3.34 10.40 -21.32
N ARG A 203 3.66 9.21 -21.87
CA ARG A 203 2.64 8.36 -22.50
C ARG A 203 1.70 7.77 -21.45
N THR A 204 0.45 7.59 -21.86
CA THR A 204 -0.62 7.09 -21.00
C THR A 204 -1.23 5.84 -21.61
N PHE A 205 -1.41 4.82 -20.78
CA PHE A 205 -2.02 3.55 -21.16
C PHE A 205 -3.14 3.24 -20.18
N GLU A 206 -4.23 2.66 -20.68
CA GLU A 206 -5.40 2.33 -19.87
C GLU A 206 -5.81 0.89 -20.09
N ALA A 207 -6.29 0.27 -19.02
CA ALA A 207 -6.88 -1.05 -19.06
C ALA A 207 -7.99 -1.13 -18.01
N ASP A 208 -9.01 -1.91 -18.27
CA ASP A 208 -10.06 -2.19 -17.32
C ASP A 208 -10.44 -3.66 -17.31
N ARG A 209 -11.04 -4.10 -16.21
CA ARG A 209 -11.43 -5.49 -16.02
C ARG A 209 -12.50 -5.63 -14.96
N ASP A 210 -13.46 -6.51 -15.21
CA ASP A 210 -14.40 -6.97 -14.20
C ASP A 210 -13.72 -8.07 -13.36
N ILE A 211 -13.81 -7.93 -12.04
CA ILE A 211 -13.32 -8.92 -11.08
C ILE A 211 -14.44 -9.31 -10.13
N THR A 212 -14.28 -10.49 -9.54
CA THR A 212 -15.14 -11.00 -8.47
C THR A 212 -14.42 -10.83 -7.14
N VAL A 213 -15.11 -10.25 -6.16
CA VAL A 213 -14.64 -10.05 -4.78
C VAL A 213 -15.67 -10.62 -3.80
N LYS A 214 -15.28 -10.86 -2.56
CA LYS A 214 -16.17 -11.28 -1.48
C LYS A 214 -16.54 -10.06 -0.63
N PRO A 215 -17.76 -9.55 -0.72
CA PRO A 215 -18.20 -8.48 0.17
C PRO A 215 -18.25 -9.00 1.61
N PRO A 216 -18.05 -8.14 2.62
CA PRO A 216 -18.22 -8.51 4.01
C PRO A 216 -19.66 -9.04 4.21
N ALA A 217 -19.79 -10.16 4.91
CA ALA A 217 -21.12 -10.71 5.18
C ALA A 217 -21.95 -9.64 5.91
N PRO A 218 -23.18 -9.33 5.46
CA PRO A 218 -24.04 -8.45 6.23
C PRO A 218 -24.15 -9.06 7.64
N PRO A 219 -24.10 -8.24 8.71
CA PRO A 219 -24.33 -8.75 10.04
C PRO A 219 -25.66 -9.49 9.95
N ARG A 220 -25.64 -10.81 10.14
CA ARG A 220 -26.87 -11.61 10.19
C ARG A 220 -27.73 -10.87 11.18
N ALA A 221 -28.78 -10.19 10.69
CA ALA A 221 -29.80 -9.61 11.53
C ALA A 221 -30.16 -10.75 12.44
N GLY A 222 -29.79 -10.60 13.72
CA GLY A 222 -29.71 -11.72 14.63
C GLY A 222 -30.97 -12.53 14.41
N ALA A 223 -30.80 -13.83 14.16
CA ALA A 223 -31.80 -14.74 14.65
C ALA A 223 -31.85 -14.40 16.13
N GLY A 224 -32.71 -13.42 16.47
CA GLY A 224 -33.20 -13.29 17.80
C GLY A 224 -33.61 -14.71 18.08
N ASN A 225 -32.99 -15.29 19.09
CA ASN A 225 -33.73 -16.17 19.95
C ASN A 225 -34.91 -15.33 20.44
N VAL A 226 -35.91 -15.10 19.57
CA VAL A 226 -37.30 -15.18 19.95
C VAL A 226 -37.40 -16.62 20.40
N LEU A 227 -36.99 -16.84 21.66
CA LEU A 227 -37.52 -17.91 22.45
C LEU A 227 -39.01 -17.89 22.11
N PRO A 228 -39.59 -18.98 21.60
CA PRO A 228 -41.02 -19.07 21.47
C PRO A 228 -41.55 -18.70 22.84
N TYR A 229 -42.15 -17.51 22.97
CA TYR A 229 -42.88 -17.20 24.19
C TYR A 229 -43.90 -18.33 24.28
N PRO A 230 -43.87 -19.16 25.34
CA PRO A 230 -44.89 -20.18 25.48
C PRO A 230 -46.21 -19.43 25.51
N HIS A 231 -47.01 -19.58 24.45
CA HIS A 231 -48.37 -19.08 24.43
C HIS A 231 -49.08 -19.77 25.59
N PRO A 232 -49.54 -19.04 26.63
CA PRO A 232 -50.42 -19.64 27.61
C PRO A 232 -51.75 -19.91 26.90
N SER A 233 -51.97 -21.18 26.57
CA SER A 233 -53.29 -21.69 26.22
C SER A 233 -54.23 -21.45 27.40
N GLY A 234 -55.23 -20.61 27.19
CA GLY A 234 -56.45 -20.56 28.00
C GLY A 234 -56.40 -19.63 29.20
N SER A 235 -57.19 -18.57 29.15
CA SER A 235 -58.35 -18.39 30.05
C SER A 235 -58.97 -17.01 29.81
N GLU A 236 -60.29 -17.02 29.76
CA GLU A 236 -61.15 -15.84 29.73
C GLU A 236 -60.75 -14.81 30.81
N GLY A 237 -60.71 -13.53 30.43
CA GLY A 237 -60.49 -12.41 31.32
C GLY A 237 -60.91 -11.09 30.68
N PRO A 238 -61.22 -10.04 31.47
CA PRO A 238 -62.51 -9.34 31.42
C PRO A 238 -62.62 -8.24 30.36
N ARG A 239 -63.85 -8.02 29.89
CA ARG A 239 -64.25 -6.92 29.02
C ARG A 239 -63.86 -5.57 29.64
N VAL A 240 -63.03 -4.81 28.93
CA VAL A 240 -62.72 -3.42 29.26
C VAL A 240 -63.95 -2.57 28.95
N PRO A 241 -64.42 -1.69 29.88
CA PRO A 241 -65.54 -0.81 29.62
C PRO A 241 -65.17 0.24 28.56
N THR A 242 -66.01 0.35 27.54
CA THR A 242 -66.00 1.41 26.54
C THR A 242 -66.23 2.76 27.21
N ILE A 243 -65.23 3.64 27.19
CA ILE A 243 -65.36 5.04 27.59
C ILE A 243 -66.13 5.78 26.48
N PRO A 244 -67.23 6.51 26.79
CA PRO A 244 -67.94 7.31 25.79
C PRO A 244 -67.08 8.49 25.33
N ILE A 245 -66.92 8.63 24.02
CA ILE A 245 -66.24 9.76 23.37
C ILE A 245 -67.19 10.98 23.46
N PRO A 246 -66.76 12.12 24.05
CA PRO A 246 -67.57 13.33 24.05
C PRO A 246 -67.62 13.97 22.65
N PRO A 247 -68.78 14.47 22.20
CA PRO A 247 -68.89 15.23 20.96
C PRO A 247 -68.45 16.68 21.19
N GLY A 248 -67.54 17.17 20.34
CA GLY A 248 -67.34 18.61 20.12
C GLY A 248 -65.99 19.18 20.56
N SER A 249 -65.05 19.20 19.61
CA SER A 249 -64.00 20.23 19.47
C SER A 249 -63.34 19.95 18.10
N GLY A 250 -63.61 20.65 17.01
CA GLY A 250 -63.84 22.09 16.91
C GLY A 250 -62.50 22.82 16.94
N GLY A 251 -61.70 22.74 15.87
CA GLY A 251 -60.63 23.71 15.66
C GLY A 251 -59.32 23.19 15.07
N ASN A 252 -59.07 23.64 13.84
CA ASN A 252 -57.76 23.92 13.24
C ASN A 252 -56.93 22.74 12.73
N GLY A 253 -57.20 22.42 11.47
CA GLY A 253 -56.29 21.73 10.59
C GLY A 253 -54.93 22.44 10.54
N ARG A 254 -53.90 21.72 10.98
CA ARG A 254 -52.54 21.89 10.49
C ARG A 254 -52.29 20.78 9.49
N GLN A 255 -52.37 21.11 8.21
CA GLN A 255 -51.77 20.26 7.19
C GLN A 255 -50.24 20.24 7.40
N PRO A 256 -49.59 19.07 7.29
CA PRO A 256 -48.14 19.03 7.11
C PRO A 256 -47.80 19.69 5.76
N VAL A 257 -47.00 20.75 5.83
CA VAL A 257 -46.47 21.47 4.67
C VAL A 257 -45.49 20.54 3.94
N PHE A 258 -45.95 19.88 2.89
CA PHE A 258 -45.07 19.28 1.90
C PHE A 258 -44.51 20.40 1.02
N PRO A 259 -43.19 20.46 0.75
CA PRO A 259 -42.64 21.35 -0.25
C PRO A 259 -43.24 21.02 -1.61
N GLU A 260 -43.92 22.00 -2.19
CA GLU A 260 -44.53 21.94 -3.52
C GLU A 260 -43.43 21.70 -4.57
N MET A 261 -43.57 20.62 -5.35
CA MET A 261 -42.71 20.39 -6.51
C MET A 261 -42.95 21.50 -7.54
N PRO A 262 -41.90 22.09 -8.12
CA PRO A 262 -42.06 23.07 -9.18
C PRO A 262 -42.63 22.41 -10.44
N PRO A 263 -43.48 23.12 -11.21
CA PRO A 263 -44.07 22.59 -12.43
C PRO A 263 -42.99 22.30 -13.49
N PRO A 264 -43.16 21.23 -14.29
CA PRO A 264 -42.24 20.91 -15.36
C PRO A 264 -42.35 21.97 -16.47
N GLY A 265 -41.26 22.68 -16.75
CA GLY A 265 -41.17 23.56 -17.93
C GLY A 265 -40.39 24.87 -17.76
N VAL A 266 -39.87 25.20 -16.58
CA VAL A 266 -39.09 26.43 -16.39
C VAL A 266 -37.59 26.08 -16.35
N PRO A 267 -36.76 26.53 -17.31
CA PRO A 267 -35.32 26.36 -17.21
C PRO A 267 -34.79 27.18 -16.02
N PRO A 268 -33.82 26.65 -15.25
CA PRO A 268 -33.28 27.34 -14.09
C PRO A 268 -32.65 28.68 -14.50
N ALA A 269 -33.06 29.75 -13.81
CA ALA A 269 -32.46 31.07 -13.97
C ALA A 269 -30.98 31.01 -13.57
N ILE A 270 -30.12 31.33 -14.53
CA ILE A 270 -28.68 31.43 -14.33
C ILE A 270 -28.43 32.60 -13.37
N PRO A 271 -27.75 32.41 -12.23
CA PRO A 271 -27.44 33.49 -11.31
C PRO A 271 -26.53 34.53 -12.00
N PRO A 272 -26.78 35.83 -11.80
CA PRO A 272 -25.91 36.88 -12.34
C PRO A 272 -24.56 36.81 -11.62
N GLY A 273 -23.52 36.37 -12.31
CA GLY A 273 -22.17 36.23 -11.75
C GLY A 273 -21.30 35.11 -12.35
N ALA A 274 -21.77 34.36 -13.35
CA ALA A 274 -20.92 33.48 -14.12
C ALA A 274 -20.10 34.30 -15.13
N GLU A 275 -18.91 34.72 -14.70
CA GLU A 275 -17.86 35.27 -15.55
C GLU A 275 -17.58 34.33 -16.73
N GLU A 276 -17.72 34.90 -17.92
CA GLU A 276 -17.51 34.27 -19.22
C GLU A 276 -16.03 33.88 -19.37
N LEU A 277 -15.74 32.58 -19.42
CA LEU A 277 -14.41 32.08 -19.73
C LEU A 277 -14.06 32.48 -21.17
N PRO A 278 -12.89 33.10 -21.44
CA PRO A 278 -12.51 33.45 -22.81
C PRO A 278 -12.32 32.20 -23.67
N THR A 279 -12.86 32.24 -24.89
CA THR A 279 -12.70 31.20 -25.90
C THR A 279 -11.22 30.90 -26.19
N PRO A 280 -10.82 29.62 -26.34
CA PRO A 280 -9.46 29.27 -26.73
C PRO A 280 -9.16 29.81 -28.13
N ALA A 281 -7.99 30.44 -28.27
CA ALA A 281 -7.49 30.96 -29.53
C ALA A 281 -7.42 29.87 -30.62
N PRO A 282 -7.69 30.20 -31.90
CA PRO A 282 -7.50 29.27 -33.00
C PRO A 282 -6.02 28.86 -33.09
N SER A 283 -5.78 27.55 -33.06
CA SER A 283 -4.46 26.97 -33.21
C SER A 283 -3.94 27.22 -34.63
N SER A 284 -2.93 28.08 -34.76
CA SER A 284 -2.09 28.20 -35.95
C SER A 284 -1.35 26.88 -36.18
N GLY A 285 -1.90 26.03 -37.05
CA GLY A 285 -1.38 24.68 -37.29
C GLY A 285 -1.65 24.11 -38.69
N GLU A 286 -2.06 24.90 -39.68
CA GLU A 286 -1.98 24.50 -41.08
C GLU A 286 -0.57 24.78 -41.61
N ARG A 287 0.35 23.83 -41.38
CA ARG A 287 1.62 23.77 -42.10
C ARG A 287 1.49 22.67 -43.15
N GLY A 288 1.39 23.12 -44.40
CA GLY A 288 1.07 22.31 -45.56
C GLY A 288 1.93 21.05 -45.75
N ALA A 289 1.24 19.96 -46.08
CA ALA A 289 1.85 18.78 -46.67
C ALA A 289 2.32 19.13 -48.09
N ARG A 290 3.63 19.34 -48.23
CA ARG A 290 4.29 19.42 -49.53
C ARG A 290 4.51 18.00 -50.05
N LEU A 291 3.63 17.55 -50.94
CA LEU A 291 3.77 16.30 -51.69
C LEU A 291 5.05 16.35 -52.54
N LEU A 292 5.94 15.38 -52.34
CA LEU A 292 7.05 15.11 -53.25
C LEU A 292 6.52 14.37 -54.49
N PRO A 293 6.97 14.70 -55.72
CA PRO A 293 6.55 13.98 -56.91
C PRO A 293 7.21 12.59 -56.99
N PRO A 294 6.58 11.63 -57.69
CA PRO A 294 7.08 10.27 -57.82
C PRO A 294 8.32 10.20 -58.70
N VAL A 295 9.32 9.44 -58.23
CA VAL A 295 10.50 9.04 -59.00
C VAL A 295 10.06 7.99 -60.02
N LYS A 296 10.33 8.25 -61.31
CA LYS A 296 10.16 7.26 -62.39
C LYS A 296 11.37 6.31 -62.44
N PRO A 297 11.15 5.06 -62.90
CA PRO A 297 12.15 3.99 -62.93
C PRO A 297 13.32 4.27 -63.89
#